data_AF-A0A3B9G5X5-F1
#
_entry.id   AF-A0A3B9G5X5-F1
#
_cell.length_a   1.000
_cell.length_b   1.000
_cell.length_c   1.000
_cell.angle_alpha   90.00
_cell.angle_beta   90.00
_cell.angle_gamma   90.00
#
_symmetry.space_group_name_H-M   'P 1'
#
loop_
_entity.id
_entity.type
_entity.pdbx_description
1 polymer ?
#
loop_
_entity_poly.entity_id
_entity_poly.type
_entity_poly.pdbx_seq_one_letter_code
_entity_poly.pdbx_strand_id
1 'polypeptide(L)'
;MALEIVELVLTPEEAADEGIWSLKISRKLRVKPERVKGYRLLKRSLDARKRPVKFRLRLEVGIDEKLAEEAKATWEVRELAKEPEEVVIVGCGPAGMFAALRCLELGYKPVVLERGKDASSRRFDLGPILKEGRVIEESNYC
;
A
#
# COMPACT_ATOMS: atom_id res chain seq x y z
N MET A 1 -2.58 -7.75 -28.38
CA MET A 1 -1.98 -6.77 -27.47
C MET A 1 -3.07 -6.37 -26.49
N ALA A 2 -3.26 -7.15 -25.43
CA ALA A 2 -4.32 -6.88 -24.47
C ALA A 2 -3.82 -7.19 -23.07
N LEU A 3 -3.83 -6.16 -22.22
CA LEU A 3 -3.77 -6.28 -20.77
C LEU A 3 -5.20 -6.49 -20.29
N GLU A 4 -5.43 -7.56 -19.54
CA GLU A 4 -6.75 -7.92 -19.04
C GLU A 4 -6.76 -7.97 -17.52
N ILE A 5 -7.85 -7.51 -16.91
CA ILE A 5 -8.08 -7.65 -15.48
C ILE A 5 -8.97 -8.87 -15.25
N VAL A 6 -8.43 -9.87 -14.56
CA VAL A 6 -9.10 -11.13 -14.27
C VAL A 6 -9.34 -11.25 -12.78
N GLU A 7 -10.57 -11.57 -12.41
CA GLU A 7 -10.88 -11.98 -11.03
C GLU A 7 -10.91 -13.51 -10.90
N LEU A 8 -10.20 -14.08 -9.93
CA LEU A 8 -10.30 -15.50 -9.59
C LEU A 8 -10.94 -15.65 -8.21
N VAL A 9 -11.84 -16.63 -8.09
CA VAL A 9 -12.38 -17.09 -6.80
C VAL A 9 -11.77 -18.45 -6.50
N LEU A 10 -11.00 -18.53 -5.42
CA LEU A 10 -10.13 -19.66 -5.09
C LEU A 10 -10.44 -20.20 -3.70
N THR A 11 -10.18 -21.49 -3.47
CA THR A 11 -10.05 -22.00 -2.09
C THR A 11 -8.75 -21.50 -1.45
N PRO A 12 -8.58 -21.61 -0.12
CA PRO A 12 -7.32 -21.28 0.55
C PRO A 12 -6.11 -22.01 -0.03
N GLU A 13 -6.27 -23.30 -0.37
CA GLU A 13 -5.21 -24.14 -0.94
C GLU A 13 -4.83 -23.65 -2.34
N GLU A 14 -5.82 -23.39 -3.19
CA GLU A 14 -5.60 -22.85 -4.54
C GLU A 14 -4.99 -21.44 -4.52
N ALA A 15 -5.35 -20.62 -3.52
CA ALA A 15 -4.79 -19.28 -3.35
C ALA A 15 -3.38 -19.27 -2.76
N ALA A 16 -2.87 -20.41 -2.29
CA ALA A 16 -1.50 -20.56 -1.81
C ALA A 16 -0.56 -21.10 -2.91
N ASP A 17 -1.10 -21.64 -4.00
CA ASP A 17 -0.35 -22.20 -5.12
C ASP A 17 -0.48 -21.33 -6.37
N GLU A 18 0.55 -20.55 -6.65
CA GLU A 18 0.60 -19.69 -7.84
C GLU A 18 0.59 -20.48 -9.16
N GLY A 19 1.05 -21.73 -9.18
CA GLY A 19 1.03 -22.59 -10.36
C GLY A 19 -0.40 -22.87 -10.84
N ILE A 20 -1.36 -22.92 -9.93
CA ILE A 20 -2.79 -23.10 -10.25
C ILE A 20 -3.39 -21.84 -10.89
N TRP A 21 -2.84 -20.66 -10.61
CA TRP A 21 -3.42 -19.40 -11.07
C TRP A 21 -3.33 -19.27 -12.58
N SER A 22 -2.19 -19.59 -13.18
CA SER A 22 -2.01 -19.54 -14.64
C SER A 22 -3.03 -20.42 -15.39
N LEU A 23 -3.27 -21.64 -14.87
CA LEU A 23 -4.27 -22.55 -15.43
C LEU A 23 -5.69 -21.99 -15.29
N LYS A 24 -6.02 -21.37 -14.16
CA LYS A 24 -7.33 -20.76 -13.94
C LYS A 24 -7.54 -19.47 -14.74
N ILE A 25 -6.50 -18.66 -14.91
CA ILE A 25 -6.48 -17.46 -15.75
C ILE A 25 -6.77 -17.87 -17.20
N SER A 26 -6.00 -18.80 -17.77
CA SER A 26 -6.15 -19.24 -19.16
C SER A 26 -7.54 -19.81 -19.44
N ARG A 27 -8.08 -20.64 -18.53
CA ARG A 27 -9.46 -21.15 -18.59
C ARG A 27 -10.49 -20.03 -18.54
N LYS A 28 -10.32 -19.04 -17.66
CA LYS A 28 -11.27 -17.93 -17.50
C LYS A 28 -11.27 -17.01 -18.72
N LEU A 29 -10.10 -16.74 -19.29
CA LEU A 29 -9.91 -15.92 -20.49
C LEU A 29 -10.20 -16.68 -21.80
N ARG A 30 -10.38 -18.00 -21.75
CA ARG A 30 -10.54 -18.88 -22.93
C ARG A 30 -9.39 -18.73 -23.93
N VAL A 31 -8.17 -18.59 -23.42
CA VAL A 31 -6.94 -18.53 -24.21
C VAL A 31 -6.06 -19.73 -23.89
N LYS A 32 -5.17 -20.09 -24.82
CA LYS A 32 -4.19 -21.13 -24.55
C LYS A 32 -3.19 -20.65 -23.48
N PRO A 33 -2.70 -21.53 -22.57
CA PRO A 33 -1.76 -21.14 -21.52
C PRO A 33 -0.51 -20.42 -22.03
N GLU A 34 -0.03 -20.76 -23.23
CA GLU A 34 1.18 -20.18 -23.83
C GLU A 34 1.01 -18.70 -24.20
N ARG A 35 -0.23 -18.24 -24.34
CA ARG A 35 -0.57 -16.83 -24.58
C ARG A 35 -0.53 -16.01 -23.30
N VAL A 36 -0.64 -16.62 -22.12
CA VAL A 36 -0.48 -15.91 -20.84
C VAL A 36 1.02 -15.72 -20.61
N LYS A 37 1.52 -14.52 -20.88
CA LYS A 37 2.95 -14.20 -20.78
C LYS A 37 3.36 -13.62 -19.43
N GLY A 38 2.40 -13.35 -18.54
CA GLY A 38 2.62 -12.95 -17.16
C GLY A 38 1.32 -12.55 -16.47
N TYR A 39 1.34 -12.52 -15.14
CA TYR A 39 0.26 -11.98 -14.32
C TYR A 39 0.83 -11.24 -13.10
N ARG A 40 0.10 -10.25 -12.60
CA ARG A 40 0.42 -9.47 -11.40
C ARG A 40 -0.79 -9.41 -10.49
N LEU A 41 -0.60 -9.72 -9.22
CA LEU A 41 -1.64 -9.63 -8.21
C LEU A 41 -1.91 -8.16 -7.85
N LEU A 42 -3.06 -7.64 -8.24
CA LEU A 42 -3.51 -6.30 -7.89
C LEU A 42 -4.19 -6.24 -6.53
N LYS A 43 -4.95 -7.29 -6.19
CA LYS A 43 -5.69 -7.36 -4.92
C LYS A 43 -5.91 -8.81 -4.51
N ARG A 44 -5.74 -9.08 -3.21
CA ARG A 44 -6.14 -10.32 -2.55
C ARG A 44 -7.11 -10.00 -1.43
N SER A 45 -8.27 -10.64 -1.43
CA SER A 45 -9.27 -10.49 -0.37
C SER A 45 -9.81 -11.84 0.07
N LEU A 46 -10.20 -11.94 1.33
CA LEU A 46 -10.71 -13.15 1.96
C LEU A 46 -12.20 -12.97 2.28
N ASP A 47 -13.05 -13.84 1.73
CA ASP A 47 -14.45 -13.96 2.12
C ASP A 47 -14.61 -15.14 3.09
N ALA A 48 -14.59 -14.82 4.38
CA ALA A 48 -14.73 -15.78 5.48
C ALA A 48 -16.14 -15.80 6.10
N ARG A 49 -17.14 -15.15 5.45
CA ARG A 49 -18.50 -15.02 6.02
C ARG A 49 -19.28 -16.33 6.04
N LYS A 50 -18.99 -17.26 5.12
CA LYS A 50 -19.62 -18.58 5.03
C LYS A 50 -18.58 -19.64 4.69
N ARG A 51 -18.85 -20.89 5.07
CA ARG A 51 -18.06 -22.04 4.60
C ARG A 51 -18.56 -22.49 3.21
N PRO A 52 -17.67 -22.92 2.30
CA PRO A 52 -16.21 -22.85 2.42
C PRO A 52 -15.68 -21.42 2.25
N VAL A 53 -14.63 -21.08 2.99
CA VAL A 53 -13.92 -19.79 2.88
C VAL A 53 -13.34 -19.64 1.48
N LYS A 54 -13.39 -18.43 0.90
CA LYS A 54 -12.89 -18.17 -0.45
C LYS A 54 -11.94 -16.98 -0.48
N PHE A 55 -10.88 -17.08 -1.27
CA PHE A 55 -10.10 -15.92 -1.67
C PHE A 55 -10.63 -15.37 -2.99
N ARG A 56 -10.63 -14.04 -3.11
CA ARG A 56 -10.83 -13.34 -4.39
C ARG A 56 -9.54 -12.62 -4.75
N LEU A 57 -8.94 -13.05 -5.85
CA LEU A 57 -7.76 -12.44 -6.42
C LEU A 57 -8.17 -11.57 -7.61
N ARG A 58 -7.70 -10.33 -7.68
CA ARG A 58 -7.76 -9.50 -8.87
C ARG A 58 -6.37 -9.46 -9.47
N LEU A 59 -6.24 -9.93 -10.69
CA LEU A 59 -4.96 -10.13 -11.38
C LEU A 59 -4.96 -9.29 -12.66
N GLU A 60 -3.89 -8.57 -12.89
CA GLU A 60 -3.53 -8.02 -14.20
C GLU A 60 -2.83 -9.11 -15.00
N VAL A 61 -3.23 -9.35 -16.24
CA VAL A 61 -2.74 -10.46 -17.06
C VAL A 61 -2.30 -9.94 -18.43
N GLY A 62 -1.07 -10.29 -18.82
CA GLY A 62 -0.54 -10.00 -20.15
C GLY A 62 -0.83 -11.13 -21.13
N ILE A 63 -1.59 -10.84 -22.19
CA ILE A 63 -1.90 -11.80 -23.27
C ILE A 63 -1.02 -11.50 -24.49
N ASP A 64 -0.22 -12.48 -24.89
CA ASP A 64 0.81 -12.44 -25.92
C ASP A 64 1.93 -11.42 -25.66
N GLU A 65 1.90 -10.74 -24.51
CA GLU A 65 2.83 -9.68 -24.13
C GLU A 65 3.14 -9.77 -22.64
N LYS A 66 4.41 -9.54 -22.27
CA LYS A 66 4.83 -9.51 -20.87
C LYS A 66 4.26 -8.27 -20.20
N LEU A 67 3.95 -8.39 -18.90
CA LEU A 67 3.64 -7.21 -18.11
C LEU A 67 4.87 -6.28 -18.06
N ALA A 68 4.66 -4.98 -18.29
CA ALA A 68 5.67 -3.97 -18.02
C ALA A 68 6.11 -4.07 -16.56
N GLU A 69 7.37 -3.81 -16.23
CA GLU A 69 7.81 -3.80 -14.83
C GLU A 69 6.98 -2.81 -14.01
N GLU A 70 6.76 -3.15 -12.73
CA GLU A 70 6.06 -2.23 -11.84
C GLU A 70 6.94 -0.99 -11.65
N ALA A 71 6.37 0.18 -11.98
CA ALA A 71 7.06 1.43 -11.78
C ALA A 71 7.38 1.56 -10.28
N LYS A 72 8.67 1.52 -9.94
CA LYS A 72 9.09 1.82 -8.58
C LYS A 72 8.72 3.26 -8.31
N ALA A 73 8.02 3.50 -7.20
CA ALA A 73 7.81 4.86 -6.72
C ALA A 73 9.19 5.49 -6.52
N THR A 74 9.52 6.44 -7.39
CA THR A 74 10.71 7.27 -7.27
C THR A 74 10.25 8.60 -6.72
N TRP A 75 10.98 9.07 -5.72
CA TRP A 75 10.82 10.43 -5.23
C TRP A 75 12.14 11.15 -5.48
N GLU A 76 12.06 12.22 -6.25
CA GLU A 76 13.19 13.11 -6.48
C GLU A 76 13.02 14.35 -5.61
N VAL A 77 14.04 14.65 -4.81
CA VAL A 77 14.10 15.90 -4.07
C VAL A 77 14.22 17.02 -5.09
N ARG A 78 13.16 17.82 -5.23
CA ARG A 78 13.26 19.08 -5.97
C ARG A 78 14.00 20.08 -5.10
N GLU A 79 15.03 20.71 -5.66
CA GLU A 79 15.68 21.83 -5.00
C GLU A 79 14.65 22.96 -4.84
N LEU A 80 14.52 23.46 -3.62
CA LEU A 80 13.62 24.58 -3.35
C LEU A 80 14.21 25.86 -3.98
N ALA A 81 13.34 26.82 -4.32
CA ALA A 81 13.81 28.15 -4.68
C ALA A 81 14.67 28.74 -3.54
N LYS A 82 15.50 29.76 -3.84
CA LYS A 82 16.34 30.42 -2.82
C LYS A 82 15.53 30.92 -1.62
N GLU A 83 14.31 31.37 -1.88
CA GLU A 83 13.36 31.87 -0.89
C GLU A 83 12.00 31.20 -1.14
N PRO A 84 11.81 29.96 -0.67
CA PRO A 84 10.56 29.24 -0.87
C PRO A 84 9.48 29.77 0.09
N GLU A 85 8.24 29.75 -0.35
CA GLU A 85 7.10 30.07 0.52
C GLU A 85 6.96 28.99 1.62
N GLU A 86 6.81 29.43 2.87
CA GLU A 86 6.72 28.55 4.03
C GLU A 86 5.27 28.13 4.29
N VAL A 87 5.07 26.83 4.57
CA VAL A 87 3.76 26.28 4.91
C VAL A 87 3.85 25.60 6.28
N VAL A 88 3.16 26.14 7.28
CA VAL A 88 3.10 25.55 8.62
C VAL A 88 2.07 24.43 8.65
N ILE A 89 2.50 23.26 9.09
CA ILE A 89 1.67 22.05 9.21
C ILE A 89 1.66 21.65 10.68
N VAL A 90 0.47 21.55 11.28
CA VAL A 90 0.31 21.13 12.68
C VAL A 90 -0.12 19.66 12.71
N GLY A 91 0.70 18.84 13.35
CA GLY A 91 0.59 17.38 13.43
C GLY A 91 1.53 16.67 12.45
N CYS A 92 2.27 15.69 12.94
CA CYS A 92 3.14 14.79 12.18
C CYS A 92 2.54 13.37 12.10
N GLY A 93 1.21 13.28 12.05
CA GLY A 93 0.51 12.06 11.66
C GLY A 93 0.56 11.83 10.15
N PRO A 94 -0.11 10.79 9.62
CA PRO A 94 -0.12 10.51 8.19
C PRO A 94 -0.58 11.70 7.34
N ALA A 95 -1.64 12.41 7.75
CA ALA A 95 -2.12 13.58 7.02
C ALA A 95 -1.07 14.71 6.93
N GLY A 96 -0.41 15.02 8.05
CA GLY A 96 0.63 16.06 8.09
C GLY A 96 1.88 15.68 7.31
N MET A 97 2.32 14.42 7.40
CA MET A 97 3.44 13.90 6.60
C MET A 97 3.16 13.96 5.10
N PHE A 98 1.97 13.54 4.65
CA PHE A 98 1.59 13.63 3.23
C PHE A 98 1.43 15.08 2.77
N ALA A 99 0.90 15.98 3.62
CA ALA A 99 0.84 17.40 3.31
C ALA A 99 2.24 18.00 3.15
N ALA A 100 3.19 17.65 4.01
CA ALA A 100 4.58 18.10 3.93
C ALA A 100 5.27 17.57 2.66
N LEU A 101 5.10 16.28 2.36
CA LEU A 101 5.60 15.69 1.11
C LEU A 101 5.04 16.44 -0.10
N ARG A 102 3.73 16.73 -0.10
CA ARG A 102 3.09 17.46 -1.20
C ARG A 102 3.60 18.89 -1.32
N CYS A 103 3.87 19.58 -0.20
CA CYS A 103 4.50 20.90 -0.22
C CYS A 103 5.85 20.86 -0.93
N LEU A 104 6.70 19.88 -0.59
CA LEU A 104 8.01 19.70 -1.23
C LEU A 104 7.90 19.43 -2.74
N GLU A 105 6.97 18.56 -3.16
CA GLU A 105 6.74 18.28 -4.59
C GLU A 105 6.33 19.53 -5.40
N LEU A 106 5.64 20.45 -4.72
CA LEU A 106 5.15 21.71 -5.28
C LEU A 106 6.14 22.88 -5.09
N GLY A 107 7.28 22.68 -4.43
CA GLY A 107 8.32 23.70 -4.23
C GLY A 107 8.13 24.61 -3.01
N TYR A 108 7.23 24.28 -2.10
CA TYR A 108 7.04 24.97 -0.82
C TYR A 108 7.95 24.38 0.25
N LYS A 109 8.28 25.18 1.27
CA LYS A 109 9.02 24.74 2.46
C LYS A 109 8.05 24.39 3.60
N PRO A 110 7.75 23.10 3.84
CA PRO A 110 6.90 22.74 4.97
C PRO A 110 7.65 22.90 6.30
N VAL A 111 6.95 23.42 7.30
CA VAL A 111 7.38 23.46 8.71
C VAL A 111 6.38 22.63 9.51
N VAL A 112 6.79 21.42 9.89
CA VAL A 112 5.93 20.49 10.62
C VAL A 112 6.12 20.66 12.12
N LEU A 113 5.03 20.93 12.83
CA LEU A 113 4.99 21.05 14.28
C LEU A 113 4.23 19.87 14.86
N GLU A 114 4.86 19.09 15.72
CA GLU A 114 4.23 17.99 16.44
C GLU A 114 4.36 18.25 17.94
N ARG A 115 3.23 18.10 18.64
CA ARG A 115 3.15 18.28 20.09
C ARG A 115 3.76 17.09 20.82
N GLY A 116 3.50 15.89 20.29
CA GLY A 116 3.99 14.65 20.86
C GLY A 116 5.48 14.41 20.65
N LYS A 117 6.01 13.43 21.38
CA LYS A 117 7.41 12.99 21.18
C LYS A 117 7.58 12.26 19.85
N ASP A 118 8.84 12.16 19.43
CA ASP A 118 9.25 11.30 18.33
C ASP A 118 8.80 9.85 18.57
N ALA A 119 8.52 9.12 17.50
CA ALA A 119 7.94 7.78 17.58
C ALA A 119 8.81 6.79 18.39
N SER A 120 10.14 6.94 18.34
CA SER A 120 11.06 6.04 19.05
C SER A 120 11.02 6.28 20.56
N SER A 121 10.94 7.53 20.99
CA SER A 121 10.80 7.89 22.41
C SER A 121 9.39 7.61 22.95
N ARG A 122 8.35 7.85 22.13
CA ARG A 122 6.93 7.65 22.49
C ARG A 122 6.64 6.21 22.93
N ARG A 123 7.31 5.21 22.37
CA ARG A 123 7.12 3.80 22.74
C ARG A 123 7.29 3.53 24.24
N PHE A 124 8.15 4.29 24.92
CA PHE A 124 8.40 4.15 26.36
C PHE A 124 7.26 4.76 27.19
N ASP A 125 6.66 5.84 26.70
CA ASP A 125 5.53 6.52 27.33
C ASP A 125 4.21 5.74 27.15
N LEU A 126 4.12 4.88 26.14
CA LEU A 126 2.98 3.96 25.97
C LEU A 126 2.96 2.82 26.99
N GLY A 127 4.13 2.43 27.53
CA GLY A 127 4.26 1.31 28.47
C GLY A 127 3.42 1.46 29.74
N PRO A 128 3.47 2.61 30.45
CA PRO A 128 2.63 2.89 31.61
C PRO A 128 1.13 2.80 31.34
N ILE A 129 0.65 3.09 30.13
CA ILE A 129 -0.78 3.01 29.81
C ILE A 129 -1.30 1.58 29.99
N LEU A 130 -0.57 0.60 29.45
CA LEU A 130 -0.97 -0.81 29.50
C LEU A 130 -0.67 -1.47 30.86
N LYS A 131 0.36 -1.00 31.59
CA LYS A 131 0.82 -1.61 32.85
C LYS A 131 0.19 -1.01 34.08
N GLU A 132 0.00 0.32 34.08
CA GLU A 132 -0.35 1.11 35.25
C GLU A 132 -1.70 1.83 35.07
N GLY A 133 -2.26 1.84 33.86
CA GLY A 133 -3.43 2.67 33.52
C GLY A 133 -3.12 4.17 33.51
N ARG A 134 -1.83 4.54 33.53
CA ARG A 134 -1.38 5.93 33.60
C ARG A 134 -1.14 6.49 32.20
N VAL A 135 -1.83 7.59 31.88
CA VAL A 135 -1.72 8.29 30.60
C VAL A 135 -0.77 9.49 30.74
N ILE A 136 0.16 9.61 29.80
CA ILE A 136 0.95 10.82 29.60
C ILE A 136 0.24 11.65 28.52
N GLU A 137 -0.34 12.79 28.92
CA GLU A 137 -1.27 13.58 28.07
C GLU A 137 -0.64 14.01 26.74
N GLU A 138 0.65 14.32 26.75
CA GLU A 138 1.38 14.81 25.58
C GLU A 138 2.13 13.70 24.82
N SER A 139 2.02 12.43 25.24
CA SER A 139 2.73 11.30 24.62
C SER A 139 1.98 9.99 24.85
N ASN A 140 0.98 9.75 24.01
CA ASN A 140 0.09 8.59 24.09
C ASN A 140 -0.26 8.06 22.68
N TYR A 141 -1.36 7.33 22.55
CA TYR A 141 -1.78 6.72 21.27
C TYR A 141 -2.25 7.72 20.22
N CYS A 142 -2.55 8.97 20.62
CA CYS A 142 -2.99 10.03 19.73
C CYS A 142 -1.81 10.77 19.07
#